data_AF-A0A3M0ZZZ5-F1
#
_entry.id   AF-A0A3M0ZZZ5-F1
#
_cell.length_a   1.000
_cell.length_b   1.000
_cell.length_c   1.000
_cell.angle_alpha   90.00
_cell.angle_beta   90.00
_cell.angle_gamma   90.00
#
_symmetry.space_group_name_H-M   'P 1'
#
loop_
_entity.id
_entity.type
_entity.pdbx_description
1 polymer ?
#
loop_
_entity_poly.entity_id
_entity_poly.type
_entity_poly.pdbx_seq_one_letter_code
_entity_poly.pdbx_strand_id
1 'polypeptide(L)'
;RPRVGRATARSLALAASIALLVGFGAGFLLHARFGTGAPASAIAAASLGEVDRSQPLFGVLETTPSGTQKVLAGLGIEASPTLSFRAKDGRYCREIVVTGRKLARRGLFCRTPGGAWQALAMVTAPAADETTYAPAADPATVLLDRSISDLIAGAPLDAAEERRLIAEGWSEPAT
;
A
#
# COMPACT_ATOMS: atom_id res chain seq x y z
N ARG A 1 -34.58 -17.08 -66.35
CA ARG A 1 -34.52 -15.84 -65.53
C ARG A 1 -35.59 -15.93 -64.45
N PRO A 2 -35.22 -15.83 -63.17
CA PRO A 2 -35.74 -14.74 -62.34
C PRO A 2 -34.61 -13.99 -61.60
N ARG A 3 -34.81 -12.69 -61.38
CA ARG A 3 -33.90 -11.81 -60.62
C ARG A 3 -34.29 -11.88 -59.14
N VAL A 4 -33.39 -12.32 -58.28
CA VAL A 4 -33.53 -12.19 -56.82
C VAL A 4 -33.09 -10.79 -56.42
N GLY A 5 -34.03 -9.97 -55.96
CA GLY A 5 -33.78 -8.62 -55.47
C GLY A 5 -33.07 -8.63 -54.12
N ARG A 6 -31.94 -7.92 -54.04
CA ARG A 6 -31.26 -7.56 -52.78
C ARG A 6 -32.07 -6.48 -52.05
N ALA A 7 -32.83 -6.89 -51.06
CA ALA A 7 -33.32 -6.04 -49.96
C ALA A 7 -33.44 -7.02 -48.77
N THR A 8 -32.69 -6.94 -47.68
CA THR A 8 -32.86 -5.97 -46.59
C THR A 8 -31.74 -6.23 -45.56
N ALA A 9 -30.54 -5.66 -45.76
CA ALA A 9 -29.41 -5.89 -44.84
C ALA A 9 -28.78 -4.58 -44.33
N ARG A 10 -29.52 -3.47 -44.32
CA ARG A 10 -29.00 -2.15 -43.92
C ARG A 10 -29.61 -1.58 -42.64
N SER A 11 -30.65 -2.20 -42.09
CA SER A 11 -31.42 -1.62 -40.96
C SER A 11 -31.15 -2.26 -39.60
N LEU A 12 -30.36 -3.33 -39.51
CA LEU A 12 -30.05 -4.00 -38.23
C LEU A 12 -28.77 -3.47 -37.54
N ALA A 13 -27.92 -2.73 -38.25
CA ALA A 13 -26.64 -2.27 -37.70
C ALA A 13 -26.73 -0.99 -36.85
N LEU A 14 -27.85 -0.26 -36.88
CA LEU A 14 -27.99 1.03 -36.21
C LEU A 14 -28.59 0.96 -34.80
N ALA A 15 -29.26 -0.13 -34.43
CA ALA A 15 -29.86 -0.28 -33.09
C ALA A 15 -28.88 -0.82 -32.04
N ALA A 16 -27.86 -1.58 -32.46
CA ALA A 16 -26.91 -2.22 -31.53
C ALA A 16 -25.93 -1.23 -30.86
N SER A 17 -25.68 -0.07 -31.46
CA SER A 17 -24.71 0.92 -30.96
C SER A 17 -25.23 1.80 -29.82
N ILE A 18 -26.56 1.99 -29.70
CA ILE A 18 -27.15 2.87 -28.68
C ILE A 18 -27.24 2.16 -27.32
N ALA A 19 -27.50 0.85 -27.31
CA ALA A 19 -27.63 0.08 -26.08
C ALA A 19 -26.30 -0.05 -25.30
N LEU A 20 -25.16 -0.12 -26.01
CA LEU A 20 -23.83 -0.21 -25.38
C LEU A 20 -23.41 1.08 -24.66
N LEU A 21 -23.79 2.26 -25.18
CA LEU A 21 -23.41 3.54 -24.58
C LEU A 21 -24.15 3.81 -23.26
N VAL A 22 -25.42 3.40 -23.17
CA VAL A 22 -26.22 3.55 -21.93
C VAL A 22 -25.77 2.54 -20.87
N GLY A 23 -25.49 1.29 -21.26
CA GLY A 23 -24.99 0.26 -20.36
C GLY A 23 -23.62 0.60 -19.75
N PHE A 24 -22.71 1.15 -20.55
CA PHE A 24 -21.37 1.55 -20.07
C PHE A 24 -21.44 2.79 -19.16
N GLY A 25 -22.27 3.79 -19.50
CA GLY A 25 -22.41 5.01 -18.70
C GLY A 25 -23.07 4.78 -17.34
N ALA A 26 -24.18 4.05 -17.31
CA ALA A 26 -24.86 3.71 -16.06
C ALA A 26 -24.06 2.71 -15.22
N GLY A 27 -23.40 1.73 -15.86
CA GLY A 27 -22.52 0.77 -15.21
C GLY A 27 -21.31 1.43 -14.54
N PHE A 28 -20.67 2.40 -15.20
CA PHE A 28 -19.54 3.15 -14.62
C PHE A 28 -19.96 4.01 -13.42
N LEU A 29 -21.12 4.67 -13.51
CA LEU A 29 -21.63 5.51 -12.42
C LEU A 29 -22.13 4.68 -11.23
N LEU A 30 -22.76 3.53 -11.48
CA LEU A 30 -23.16 2.59 -10.42
C LEU A 30 -21.95 1.88 -9.81
N HIS A 31 -20.93 1.51 -10.59
CA HIS A 31 -19.69 0.94 -10.06
C HIS A 31 -18.92 1.94 -9.18
N ALA A 32 -18.87 3.22 -9.57
CA ALA A 32 -18.27 4.28 -8.75
C ALA A 32 -19.03 4.55 -7.44
N ARG A 33 -20.33 4.23 -7.38
CA ARG A 33 -21.19 4.48 -6.20
C ARG A 33 -21.38 3.25 -5.30
N PHE A 34 -21.29 2.04 -5.85
CA PHE A 34 -21.57 0.77 -5.15
C PHE A 34 -20.42 -0.24 -5.19
N GLY A 35 -19.25 0.12 -5.75
CA GLY A 35 -18.05 -0.71 -5.72
C GLY A 35 -17.51 -0.86 -4.29
N THR A 36 -18.02 -1.85 -3.54
CA THR A 36 -17.54 -2.25 -2.22
C THR A 36 -16.24 -3.05 -2.29
N GLY A 37 -15.27 -2.56 -3.03
CA GLY A 37 -13.90 -3.02 -3.01
C GLY A 37 -13.01 -1.81 -2.90
N ALA A 38 -12.30 -1.67 -1.76
CA ALA A 38 -11.08 -0.85 -1.76
C ALA A 38 -10.28 -1.31 -2.99
N PRO A 39 -9.82 -0.40 -3.85
CA PRO A 39 -9.22 -0.83 -5.09
C PRO A 39 -8.05 -1.73 -4.70
N ALA A 40 -7.99 -2.92 -5.31
CA ALA A 40 -6.92 -3.88 -5.07
C ALA A 40 -5.53 -3.23 -5.27
N SER A 41 -5.46 -2.10 -6.00
CA SER A 41 -4.27 -1.25 -6.15
C SER A 41 -3.78 -0.56 -4.88
N ALA A 42 -4.65 -0.25 -3.91
CA ALA A 42 -4.27 0.37 -2.64
C ALA A 42 -3.62 -0.63 -1.67
N ILE A 43 -4.12 -1.87 -1.69
CA ILE A 43 -3.54 -2.99 -0.93
C ILE A 43 -2.34 -3.57 -1.71
N ALA A 44 -2.27 -3.35 -3.03
CA ALA A 44 -1.09 -3.61 -3.85
C ALA A 44 0.00 -2.53 -3.75
N ALA A 45 -0.27 -1.35 -3.18
CA ALA A 45 0.77 -0.33 -2.92
C ALA A 45 1.75 -0.74 -1.80
N ALA A 46 1.40 -1.78 -1.03
CA ALA A 46 2.32 -2.47 -0.13
C ALA A 46 2.90 -3.74 -0.81
N SER A 47 3.23 -3.64 -2.10
CA SER A 47 3.97 -4.66 -2.85
C SER A 47 5.47 -4.50 -2.60
N LEU A 48 6.22 -5.59 -2.79
CA LEU A 48 7.67 -5.56 -2.82
C LEU A 48 8.10 -4.61 -3.95
N GLY A 49 8.52 -3.39 -3.61
CA GLY A 49 8.79 -2.33 -4.56
C GLY A 49 9.26 -1.04 -3.88
N GLU A 50 9.57 -0.05 -4.71
CA GLU A 50 9.93 1.29 -4.26
C GLU A 50 8.67 2.12 -3.99
N VAL A 51 8.67 2.84 -2.87
CA VAL A 51 7.64 3.78 -2.42
C VAL A 51 8.21 5.19 -2.58
N ASP A 52 7.74 5.88 -3.60
CA ASP A 52 8.13 7.26 -3.93
C ASP A 52 7.08 8.29 -3.47
N ARG A 53 7.38 9.59 -3.61
CA ARG A 53 6.56 10.71 -3.15
C ARG A 53 5.13 10.74 -3.69
N SER A 54 4.86 10.10 -4.83
CA SER A 54 3.52 10.03 -5.41
C SER A 54 2.59 9.07 -4.67
N GLN A 55 3.15 8.16 -3.86
CA GLN A 55 2.40 7.11 -3.18
C GLN A 55 1.98 7.55 -1.77
N PRO A 56 0.73 7.26 -1.33
CA PRO A 56 0.25 7.66 -0.01
C PRO A 56 1.10 7.17 1.18
N LEU A 57 1.69 5.98 1.04
CA LEU A 57 2.52 5.36 2.08
C LEU A 57 3.82 6.14 2.32
N PHE A 58 4.33 6.87 1.31
CA PHE A 58 5.53 7.69 1.45
C PHE A 58 5.39 8.70 2.59
N GLY A 59 4.25 9.38 2.68
CA GLY A 59 4.02 10.35 3.75
C GLY A 59 4.02 9.74 5.14
N VAL A 60 3.72 8.44 5.28
CA VAL A 60 3.81 7.71 6.56
C VAL A 60 5.26 7.37 6.88
N LEU A 61 5.97 6.78 5.92
CA LEU A 61 7.38 6.42 6.04
C LEU A 61 8.28 7.63 6.30
N GLU A 62 8.04 8.74 5.61
CA GLU A 62 8.91 9.90 5.63
C GLU A 62 8.67 10.80 6.85
N THR A 63 7.41 10.94 7.32
CA THR A 63 7.08 12.02 8.28
C THR A 63 6.32 11.61 9.53
N THR A 64 5.76 10.39 9.59
CA THR A 64 5.01 9.96 10.77
C THR A 64 5.97 9.41 11.83
N PRO A 65 5.94 9.86 13.10
CA PRO A 65 6.69 9.24 14.18
C PRO A 65 6.21 7.81 14.48
N SER A 66 7.10 6.96 14.97
CA SER A 66 6.73 5.61 15.42
C SER A 66 5.71 5.66 16.56
N GLY A 67 4.83 4.67 16.58
CA GLY A 67 3.69 4.59 17.51
C GLY A 67 2.52 5.51 17.16
N THR A 68 2.61 6.31 16.08
CA THR A 68 1.52 7.17 15.62
C THR A 68 0.79 6.53 14.44
N GLN A 69 -0.54 6.50 14.50
CA GLN A 69 -1.38 6.01 13.41
C GLN A 69 -1.75 7.14 12.45
N LYS A 70 -1.75 6.84 11.15
CA LYS A 70 -2.18 7.76 10.10
C LYS A 70 -3.12 7.04 9.13
N VAL A 71 -4.31 7.60 8.95
CA VAL A 71 -5.26 7.12 7.93
C VAL A 71 -4.74 7.54 6.56
N LEU A 72 -4.59 6.57 5.65
CA LEU A 72 -4.28 6.82 4.26
C LEU A 72 -5.57 7.29 3.55
N ALA A 73 -5.58 8.57 3.17
CA ALA A 73 -6.75 9.24 2.58
C ALA A 73 -7.30 8.48 1.36
N GLY A 74 -8.63 8.37 1.28
CA GLY A 74 -9.33 7.70 0.19
C GLY A 74 -9.35 6.17 0.25
N LEU A 75 -8.65 5.55 1.21
CA LEU A 75 -8.48 4.10 1.28
C LEU A 75 -9.15 3.45 2.49
N GLY A 76 -9.37 4.20 3.58
CA GLY A 76 -9.87 3.63 4.84
C GLY A 76 -8.92 2.58 5.42
N ILE A 77 -7.62 2.79 5.18
CA ILE A 77 -6.52 1.95 5.65
C ILE A 77 -5.71 2.81 6.62
N GLU A 78 -5.34 2.23 7.75
CA GLU A 78 -4.45 2.85 8.73
C GLU A 78 -3.05 2.33 8.55
N ALA A 79 -2.06 3.22 8.66
CA ALA A 79 -0.66 2.85 8.66
C ALA A 79 0.06 3.52 9.83
N SER A 80 0.89 2.76 10.51
CA SER A 80 1.67 3.22 11.65
C SER A 80 3.08 2.64 11.60
N PRO A 81 4.13 3.48 11.62
CA PRO A 81 5.46 3.00 11.92
C PRO A 81 5.52 2.45 13.34
N THR A 82 6.14 1.30 13.51
CA THR A 82 6.32 0.64 14.82
C THR A 82 7.77 0.63 15.26
N LEU A 83 8.70 0.71 14.31
CA LEU A 83 10.14 0.68 14.56
C LEU A 83 10.87 1.56 13.55
N SER A 84 11.91 2.26 14.00
CA SER A 84 12.90 2.91 13.13
C SER A 84 14.30 2.57 13.59
N PHE A 85 15.21 2.30 12.67
CA PHE A 85 16.57 1.90 13.00
C PHE A 85 17.56 2.23 11.88
N ARG A 86 18.85 2.29 12.22
CA ARG A 86 19.92 2.33 11.23
C ARG A 86 20.32 0.91 10.86
N ALA A 87 20.38 0.60 9.58
CA ALA A 87 20.87 -0.67 9.08
C ALA A 87 22.41 -0.72 9.10
N LYS A 88 22.97 -1.93 9.05
CA LYS A 88 24.42 -2.18 8.97
C LYS A 88 25.08 -1.55 7.74
N ASP A 89 24.31 -1.31 6.68
CA ASP A 89 24.76 -0.61 5.47
C ASP A 89 24.61 0.92 5.54
N GLY A 90 24.21 1.45 6.69
CA GLY A 90 24.07 2.87 6.97
C GLY A 90 22.70 3.46 6.67
N ARG A 91 21.83 2.77 5.91
CA ARG A 91 20.50 3.27 5.57
C ARG A 91 19.59 3.33 6.79
N TYR A 92 18.63 4.26 6.78
CA TYR A 92 17.52 4.23 7.74
C TYR A 92 16.44 3.28 7.25
N CYS A 93 15.98 2.41 8.14
CA CYS A 93 14.92 1.45 7.89
C CYS A 93 13.79 1.60 8.90
N ARG A 94 12.57 1.30 8.46
CA ARG A 94 11.36 1.39 9.26
C ARG A 94 10.52 0.15 9.10
N GLU A 95 9.96 -0.30 10.21
CA GLU A 95 8.86 -1.26 10.21
C GLU A 95 7.54 -0.51 10.24
N ILE A 96 6.62 -0.87 9.34
CA ILE A 96 5.27 -0.31 9.26
C ILE A 96 4.24 -1.43 9.45
N VAL A 97 3.23 -1.16 10.27
CA VAL A 97 1.97 -1.92 10.29
C VAL A 97 0.95 -1.17 9.43
N VAL A 98 0.29 -1.90 8.53
CA VAL A 98 -0.82 -1.41 7.70
C VAL A 98 -2.05 -2.23 8.01
N THR A 99 -3.08 -1.61 8.59
CA THR A 99 -4.32 -2.26 9.00
C THR A 99 -5.46 -1.82 8.10
N GLY A 100 -6.10 -2.77 7.44
CA GLY A 100 -7.36 -2.58 6.73
C GLY A 100 -8.50 -3.38 7.37
N ARG A 101 -9.70 -3.29 6.81
CA ARG A 101 -10.92 -3.92 7.39
C ARG A 101 -10.88 -5.44 7.62
N LYS A 102 -10.00 -6.18 6.94
CA LYS A 102 -9.96 -7.66 6.99
C LYS A 102 -8.56 -8.23 7.17
N LEU A 103 -7.53 -7.42 6.92
CA LEU A 103 -6.13 -7.87 6.89
C LEU A 103 -5.26 -6.79 7.50
N ALA A 104 -4.26 -7.24 8.24
CA ALA A 104 -3.14 -6.43 8.69
C ALA A 104 -1.86 -6.89 7.96
N ARG A 105 -0.98 -5.95 7.66
CA ARG A 105 0.33 -6.25 7.07
C ARG A 105 1.42 -5.61 7.89
N ARG A 106 2.55 -6.29 8.01
CA ARG A 106 3.80 -5.73 8.54
C ARG A 106 4.81 -5.67 7.40
N GLY A 107 5.58 -4.60 7.36
CA GLY A 107 6.55 -4.38 6.29
C GLY A 107 7.81 -3.73 6.78
N LEU A 108 8.95 -4.17 6.23
CA LEU A 108 10.26 -3.55 6.43
C LEU A 108 10.62 -2.75 5.19
N PHE A 109 10.88 -1.45 5.37
CA PHE A 109 11.24 -0.52 4.32
C PHE A 109 12.55 0.17 4.66
N CYS A 110 13.46 0.32 3.71
CA CYS A 110 14.70 1.06 3.89
C CYS A 110 14.78 2.23 2.93
N ARG A 111 15.18 3.39 3.43
CA ARG A 111 15.32 4.61 2.64
C ARG A 111 16.48 4.45 1.67
N THR A 112 16.24 4.73 0.40
CA THR A 112 17.24 4.72 -0.66
C THR A 112 18.01 6.04 -0.64
N PRO A 113 19.23 6.09 -1.22
CA PRO A 113 19.97 7.34 -1.39
C PRO A 113 19.20 8.41 -2.19
N GLY A 114 18.29 7.99 -3.09
CA GLY A 114 17.42 8.88 -3.85
C GLY A 114 16.25 9.48 -3.04
N GLY A 115 16.12 9.12 -1.76
CA GLY A 115 15.06 9.59 -0.88
C GLY A 115 13.71 8.90 -1.07
N ALA A 116 13.67 7.78 -1.81
CA ALA A 116 12.52 6.89 -1.85
C ALA A 116 12.67 5.80 -0.77
N TRP A 117 11.65 4.95 -0.59
CA TRP A 117 11.68 3.86 0.37
C TRP A 117 11.53 2.52 -0.33
N GLN A 118 12.51 1.62 -0.20
CA GLN A 118 12.47 0.29 -0.79
C GLN A 118 11.89 -0.71 0.21
N ALA A 119 10.82 -1.41 -0.16
CA ALA A 119 10.33 -2.55 0.61
C ALA A 119 11.32 -3.72 0.51
N LEU A 120 11.74 -4.26 1.65
CA LEU A 120 12.62 -5.43 1.74
C LEU A 120 11.86 -6.71 2.08
N ALA A 121 10.83 -6.59 2.92
CA ALA A 121 9.99 -7.71 3.32
C ALA A 121 8.59 -7.21 3.66
N MET A 122 7.59 -8.05 3.39
CA MET A 122 6.18 -7.80 3.69
C MET A 122 5.54 -9.11 4.12
N VAL A 123 4.81 -9.08 5.23
CA VAL A 123 4.05 -10.24 5.73
C VAL A 123 2.61 -9.81 5.98
N THR A 124 1.68 -10.74 5.76
CA THR A 124 0.24 -10.51 5.96
C THR A 124 -0.24 -11.37 7.11
N ALA A 125 -1.00 -10.77 8.01
CA ALA A 125 -1.74 -11.44 9.05
C ALA A 125 -3.25 -11.11 8.90
N PRO A 126 -4.15 -11.93 9.44
CA PRO A 126 -5.53 -11.51 9.65
C PRO A 126 -5.54 -10.19 10.43
N ALA A 127 -6.45 -9.26 10.10
CA ALA A 127 -6.67 -8.14 11.00
C ALA A 127 -7.16 -8.69 12.34
N ALA A 128 -6.69 -8.11 13.45
CA ALA A 128 -7.22 -8.47 14.76
C ALA A 128 -8.67 -7.99 14.83
N ASP A 129 -9.62 -8.92 14.74
CA ASP A 129 -11.01 -8.67 15.11
C ASP A 129 -11.09 -8.77 16.65
N GLU A 130 -11.94 -7.99 17.34
CA GLU A 130 -12.02 -8.00 18.82
C GLU A 130 -12.29 -9.39 19.43
N THR A 131 -12.74 -10.34 18.62
CA THR A 131 -13.04 -11.72 19.02
C THR A 131 -11.94 -12.73 18.71
N THR A 132 -10.93 -12.36 17.91
CA THR A 132 -9.94 -13.30 17.37
C THR A 132 -8.55 -12.99 17.92
N TYR A 133 -8.10 -13.77 18.89
CA TYR A 133 -6.73 -13.73 19.39
C TYR A 133 -5.76 -14.19 18.30
N ALA A 134 -4.97 -13.26 17.75
CA ALA A 134 -3.88 -13.60 16.85
C ALA A 134 -2.58 -13.81 17.67
N PRO A 135 -1.89 -14.95 17.54
CA PRO A 135 -0.62 -15.14 18.22
C PRO A 135 0.41 -14.13 17.72
N ALA A 136 1.14 -13.51 18.65
CA ALA A 136 2.23 -12.58 18.35
C ALA A 136 3.38 -13.23 17.54
N ALA A 137 3.45 -14.57 17.50
CA ALA A 137 4.51 -15.36 16.88
C ALA A 137 4.01 -16.23 15.71
N ASP A 138 3.24 -15.66 14.79
CA ASP A 138 2.99 -16.32 13.50
C ASP A 138 4.33 -16.54 12.74
N PRO A 139 4.53 -17.67 12.03
CA PRO A 139 5.78 -17.95 11.33
C PRO A 139 6.24 -16.84 10.37
N ALA A 140 5.31 -16.15 9.70
CA ALA A 140 5.65 -15.05 8.81
C ALA A 140 6.20 -13.84 9.61
N THR A 141 5.59 -13.54 10.76
CA THR A 141 6.06 -12.52 11.70
C THR A 141 7.48 -12.82 12.20
N VAL A 142 7.78 -14.08 12.54
CA VAL A 142 9.13 -14.49 12.99
C VAL A 142 10.19 -14.25 11.89
N LEU A 143 9.86 -14.48 10.62
CA LEU A 143 10.79 -14.23 9.51
C LEU A 143 11.08 -12.73 9.33
N LEU A 144 10.09 -11.87 9.53
CA LEU A 144 10.28 -10.42 9.49
C LEU A 144 11.16 -9.96 10.66
N ASP A 145 10.88 -10.43 11.87
CA ASP A 145 11.64 -10.06 13.08
C ASP A 145 13.11 -10.50 12.97
N ARG A 146 13.37 -11.67 12.38
CA ARG A 146 14.73 -12.12 12.05
C ARG A 146 15.40 -11.21 11.02
N SER A 147 14.68 -10.83 9.97
CA SER A 147 15.21 -9.92 8.94
C SER A 147 15.59 -8.56 9.51
N ILE A 148 14.81 -8.03 10.46
CA ILE A 148 15.14 -6.80 11.21
C ILE A 148 16.39 -7.02 12.06
N SER A 149 16.45 -8.12 12.81
CA SER A 149 17.59 -8.46 13.69
C SER A 149 18.90 -8.61 12.91
N ASP A 150 18.85 -9.17 11.70
CA ASP A 150 20.02 -9.33 10.83
C ASP A 150 20.46 -8.00 10.20
N LEU A 151 19.53 -7.07 9.98
CA LEU A 151 19.81 -5.81 9.29
C LEU A 151 20.23 -4.68 10.23
N ILE A 152 19.71 -4.64 11.46
CA ILE A 152 19.90 -3.52 12.39
C ILE A 152 21.36 -3.36 12.85
N ALA A 153 21.84 -2.12 12.88
CA ALA A 153 23.11 -1.72 13.47
C ALA A 153 22.88 -1.22 14.90
N GLY A 154 22.79 -2.14 15.86
CA GLY A 154 22.65 -1.81 17.27
C GLY A 154 21.19 -1.67 17.71
N ALA A 155 20.92 -0.67 18.55
CA ALA A 155 19.58 -0.43 19.09
C ALA A 155 18.68 0.30 18.07
N PRO A 156 17.35 0.12 18.14
CA PRO A 156 16.40 0.98 17.45
C PRO A 156 16.57 2.45 17.87
N LEU A 157 16.19 3.36 16.98
CA LEU A 157 16.17 4.79 17.27
C LEU A 157 15.18 5.06 18.40
N ASP A 158 15.58 5.91 19.34
CA ASP A 158 14.63 6.42 20.31
C ASP A 158 13.70 7.48 19.69
N ALA A 159 12.66 7.86 20.43
CA ALA A 159 11.67 8.81 19.94
C ALA A 159 12.24 10.22 19.68
N ALA A 160 13.28 10.64 20.40
CA ALA A 160 13.90 11.95 20.21
C ALA A 160 14.80 11.95 18.96
N GLU A 161 15.60 10.90 18.78
CA GLU A 161 16.44 10.69 17.61
C GLU A 161 15.61 10.59 16.33
N GLU A 162 14.55 9.78 16.34
CA GLU A 162 13.66 9.62 15.20
C GLU A 162 13.01 10.95 14.81
N ARG A 163 12.46 11.70 15.77
CA ARG A 163 11.82 13.00 15.49
C ARG A 163 12.80 14.01 14.90
N ARG A 164 14.05 14.02 15.40
CA ARG A 164 15.10 14.87 14.84
C ARG A 164 15.38 14.49 13.39
N LEU A 165 15.58 13.20 13.10
CA LEU A 165 15.82 12.72 11.75
C LEU A 165 14.64 13.02 10.81
N ILE A 166 13.40 12.86 11.26
CA ILE A 166 12.21 13.25 10.48
C ILE A 166 12.24 14.75 10.15
N ALA A 167 12.53 15.60 11.14
CA ALA A 167 12.60 17.06 10.94
C ALA A 167 13.72 17.48 9.99
N GLU A 168 14.82 16.74 9.99
CA GLU A 168 15.99 16.94 9.13
C GLU A 168 15.86 16.23 7.76
N GLY A 169 14.74 15.58 7.47
CA GLY A 169 14.54 14.88 6.20
C GLY A 169 15.42 13.64 6.02
N TRP A 170 15.75 12.98 7.13
CA TRP A 170 16.59 11.78 7.22
C TRP A 170 18.04 11.98 6.77
N SER A 171 18.56 13.20 6.91
CA SER A 171 19.98 13.48 6.75
C SER A 171 20.79 12.89 7.90
N GLU A 172 22.00 12.40 7.62
CA GLU A 172 22.95 12.11 8.69
C GLU A 172 23.47 13.43 9.28
N PRO A 173 23.79 13.49 10.58
CA PRO A 173 24.58 14.59 11.11
C PRO A 173 25.94 14.59 10.40
N ALA A 174 26.31 15.72 9.80
CA ALA A 174 27.64 15.90 9.23
C ALA A 174 28.68 15.59 10.31
N THR A 175 29.54 14.61 10.05
CA THR A 175 30.66 14.26 10.93
C THR A 175 31.78 15.26 10.79
#